data_AF-A0A3B4FJF9-F1
#
_entry.id   AF-A0A3B4FJF9-F1
#
_cell.length_a   1.000
_cell.length_b   1.000
_cell.length_c   1.000
_cell.angle_alpha   90.00
_cell.angle_beta   90.00
_cell.angle_gamma   90.00
#
_symmetry.space_group_name_H-M   'P 1'
#
loop_
_entity.id
_entity.type
_entity.pdbx_description
1 polymer ?
#
loop_
_entity_poly.entity_id
_entity_poly.type
_entity_poly.pdbx_seq_one_letter_code
_entity_poly.pdbx_strand_id
1 'polypeptide(L)'
;MAPHVPPGTPYWHVFLLCRLLVDFEHSLSTSVSVPFSSLPGDLQNALEMNKSFTDVHFQDKVLQRVSAISVSSVKYELEDVFVVGHVHTEAIPIFFKIKYILNVDTCWVLCGKLLLPHTYECHFHAYQVAVDNDWILFNPGNELDFQALDTYLVDDRLFVSLRYSV
;
A
#
# COMPACT_ATOMS: atom_id res chain seq x y z
N MET A 1 4.37 -19.98 7.86
CA MET A 1 5.59 -20.82 7.98
C MET A 1 6.53 -20.42 6.86
N ALA A 2 7.69 -19.83 7.17
CA ALA A 2 8.69 -19.51 6.16
C ALA A 2 9.25 -20.81 5.55
N PRO A 3 9.48 -20.90 4.22
CA PRO A 3 10.11 -22.07 3.64
C PRO A 3 11.59 -22.10 4.08
N HIS A 4 11.97 -23.19 4.74
CA HIS A 4 13.35 -23.47 5.12
C HIS A 4 14.17 -23.74 3.86
N VAL A 5 15.10 -22.84 3.52
CA VAL A 5 16.09 -23.07 2.46
C VAL A 5 17.29 -23.82 3.06
N PRO A 6 17.83 -24.88 2.41
CA PRO A 6 18.92 -25.67 2.98
C PRO A 6 20.24 -24.89 3.05
N PRO A 7 21.03 -25.01 4.14
CA PRO A 7 22.34 -24.39 4.24
C PRO A 7 23.33 -25.09 3.30
N GLY A 8 23.95 -24.33 2.40
CA GLY A 8 25.02 -24.82 1.51
C GLY A 8 24.85 -24.53 0.01
N THR A 9 23.82 -23.78 -0.40
CA THR A 9 23.64 -23.44 -1.81
C THR A 9 24.52 -22.23 -2.24
N PRO A 10 25.23 -22.32 -3.39
CA PRO A 10 26.16 -21.28 -3.87
C PRO A 10 25.47 -19.99 -4.35
N TYR A 11 24.15 -19.88 -4.19
CA TYR A 11 23.32 -18.79 -4.68
C TYR A 11 22.82 -17.84 -3.58
N TRP A 12 23.35 -17.93 -2.35
CA TRP A 12 22.95 -17.03 -1.25
C TRP A 12 23.15 -15.55 -1.60
N HIS A 13 24.23 -15.25 -2.33
CA HIS A 13 24.49 -13.91 -2.85
C HIS A 13 23.46 -13.48 -3.90
N VAL A 14 22.98 -14.40 -4.73
CA VAL A 14 21.96 -14.11 -5.76
C VAL A 14 20.60 -13.87 -5.12
N PHE A 15 20.24 -14.61 -4.07
CA PHE A 15 18.97 -14.41 -3.35
C PHE A 15 18.93 -13.09 -2.58
N LEU A 16 20.05 -12.67 -1.99
CA LEU A 16 20.21 -11.35 -1.36
C LEU A 16 20.30 -10.23 -2.40
N LEU A 17 20.96 -10.45 -3.54
CA LEU A 17 20.94 -9.49 -4.65
C LEU A 17 19.56 -9.35 -5.27
N CYS A 18 18.76 -10.42 -5.41
CA CYS A 18 17.37 -10.33 -5.90
C CYS A 18 16.44 -9.60 -4.92
N ARG A 19 16.78 -9.53 -3.62
CA ARG A 19 16.08 -8.68 -2.65
C ARG A 19 16.54 -7.22 -2.68
N LEU A 20 17.79 -6.96 -3.07
CA LEU A 20 18.35 -5.62 -3.22
C LEU A 20 18.08 -5.02 -4.61
N LEU A 21 17.87 -5.88 -5.60
CA LEU A 21 17.38 -5.62 -6.94
C LEU A 21 15.91 -6.04 -6.99
N VAL A 22 15.07 -5.45 -6.15
CA VAL A 22 13.64 -5.40 -6.47
C VAL A 22 13.57 -4.69 -7.82
N ASP A 23 13.26 -5.44 -8.87
CA ASP A 23 13.28 -4.98 -10.25
C ASP A 23 12.62 -3.60 -10.35
N PHE A 24 13.41 -2.61 -10.78
CA PHE A 24 12.93 -1.24 -10.95
C PHE A 24 11.71 -1.24 -11.89
N GLU A 25 10.61 -0.81 -11.31
CA GLU A 25 9.25 -0.99 -11.81
C GLU A 25 8.93 -0.13 -13.01
N HIS A 26 8.15 -0.68 -13.93
CA HIS A 26 7.51 0.10 -14.99
C HIS A 26 6.33 0.88 -14.40
N SER A 27 6.36 2.21 -14.49
CA SER A 27 5.13 3.00 -14.40
C SER A 27 4.21 2.59 -15.55
N LEU A 28 3.05 2.02 -15.23
CA LEU A 28 2.09 1.57 -16.24
C LEU A 28 1.26 2.73 -16.80
N SER A 29 1.23 3.84 -16.08
CA SER A 29 0.50 5.07 -16.44
C SER A 29 1.45 6.23 -16.73
N THR A 30 0.94 7.24 -17.43
CA THR A 30 1.62 8.52 -17.62
C THR A 30 1.97 9.14 -16.26
N SER A 31 3.24 9.50 -16.06
CA SER A 31 3.67 10.21 -14.87
C SER A 31 3.36 11.70 -14.99
N VAL A 32 2.88 12.26 -13.87
CA VAL A 32 2.57 13.70 -13.74
C VAL A 32 3.49 14.26 -12.67
N SER A 33 4.19 15.33 -13.00
CA SER A 33 4.98 16.10 -12.03
C SER A 33 4.07 16.91 -11.12
N VAL A 34 4.22 16.76 -9.81
CA VAL A 34 3.41 17.42 -8.79
C VAL A 34 4.31 18.10 -7.76
N PRO A 35 4.18 19.43 -7.52
CA PRO A 35 4.89 20.09 -6.43
C PRO A 35 4.47 19.50 -5.08
N PHE A 36 5.43 19.24 -4.19
CA PHE A 36 5.17 18.70 -2.86
C PHE A 36 4.16 19.54 -2.07
N SER A 37 4.28 20.87 -2.18
CA SER A 37 3.38 21.85 -1.55
C SER A 37 1.92 21.78 -2.02
N SER A 38 1.64 21.09 -3.13
CA SER A 38 0.26 20.89 -3.64
C SER A 38 -0.43 19.65 -3.06
N LEU A 39 0.30 18.78 -2.35
CA LEU A 39 -0.28 17.64 -1.66
C LEU A 39 -1.07 18.11 -0.41
N PRO A 40 -2.03 17.31 0.10
CA PRO A 40 -2.69 17.60 1.37
C PRO A 40 -1.67 17.81 2.50
N GLY A 41 -1.86 18.80 3.36
CA GLY A 41 -0.91 19.14 4.44
C GLY A 41 -0.60 17.95 5.36
N ASP A 42 -1.61 17.16 5.71
CA ASP A 42 -1.41 15.96 6.53
C ASP A 42 -0.59 14.87 5.82
N LEU A 43 -0.68 14.79 4.47
CA LEU A 43 0.16 13.89 3.68
C LEU A 43 1.60 14.41 3.60
N GLN A 44 1.79 15.72 3.46
CA GLN A 44 3.12 16.34 3.51
C GLN A 44 3.80 15.99 4.85
N ASN A 45 3.09 16.20 5.97
CA ASN A 45 3.58 15.84 7.30
C ASN A 45 3.92 14.35 7.41
N ALA A 46 3.07 13.46 6.87
CA ALA A 46 3.34 12.02 6.89
C ALA A 46 4.61 11.64 6.11
N LEU A 47 4.87 12.30 4.98
CA LEU A 47 6.07 12.08 4.16
C LEU A 47 7.33 12.59 4.86
N GLU A 48 7.29 13.79 5.45
CA GLU A 48 8.43 14.38 6.18
C GLU A 48 8.78 13.59 7.45
N MET A 49 7.79 13.06 8.15
CA MET A 49 7.99 12.29 9.38
C MET A 49 8.36 10.82 9.12
N ASN A 50 8.33 10.36 7.87
CA ASN A 50 8.64 8.98 7.54
C ASN A 50 10.15 8.70 7.67
N LYS A 51 10.49 7.64 8.40
CA LYS A 51 11.89 7.22 8.62
C LYS A 51 12.63 6.86 7.33
N SER A 52 11.92 6.46 6.28
CA SER A 52 12.50 6.16 4.96
C SER A 52 12.91 7.41 4.18
N PHE A 53 12.46 8.60 4.59
CA PHE A 53 12.68 9.87 3.89
C PHE A 53 13.35 10.94 4.75
N THR A 54 14.04 10.56 5.83
CA THR A 54 14.71 11.52 6.75
C THR A 54 15.75 12.39 6.06
N ASP A 55 16.40 11.87 5.02
CA ASP A 55 17.43 12.58 4.25
C ASP A 55 16.86 13.35 3.06
N VAL A 56 15.54 13.31 2.86
CA VAL A 56 14.87 13.96 1.74
C VAL A 56 14.51 15.39 2.11
N HIS A 57 15.06 16.35 1.36
CA HIS A 57 14.64 17.75 1.47
C HIS A 57 13.42 18.00 0.57
N PHE A 58 12.24 18.12 1.18
CA PHE A 58 10.96 18.28 0.46
C PHE A 58 10.63 19.71 0.02
N GLN A 59 11.33 20.72 0.56
CA GLN A 59 11.10 22.12 0.21
C GLN A 59 11.28 22.34 -1.29
N ASP A 60 10.27 22.94 -1.94
CA ASP A 60 10.21 23.19 -3.39
C ASP A 60 10.39 21.95 -4.28
N LYS A 61 10.30 20.75 -3.70
CA LYS A 61 10.49 19.50 -4.43
C LYS A 61 9.31 19.20 -5.34
N VAL A 62 9.60 18.71 -6.53
CA VAL A 62 8.60 18.18 -7.46
C VAL A 62 8.68 16.66 -7.43
N LEU A 63 7.59 16.01 -7.06
CA LEU A 63 7.45 14.57 -7.03
C LEU A 63 6.84 14.08 -8.35
N GLN A 64 7.07 12.81 -8.69
CA GLN A 64 6.27 12.18 -9.74
C GLN A 64 5.08 11.49 -9.10
N ARG A 65 3.91 11.67 -9.71
CA ARG A 65 2.68 10.98 -9.36
C ARG A 65 2.22 10.14 -10.54
N VAL A 66 1.74 8.94 -10.25
CA VAL A 66 1.19 8.01 -11.25
C VAL A 66 -0.17 7.50 -10.77
N SER A 67 -0.97 6.96 -11.69
CA SER A 67 -2.22 6.29 -11.34
C SER A 67 -2.04 4.79 -11.10
N ALA A 68 -0.99 4.18 -11.67
CA ALA A 68 -0.68 2.78 -11.44
C ALA A 68 0.82 2.47 -11.59
N ILE A 69 1.28 1.51 -10.80
CA ILE A 69 2.62 0.89 -10.85
C ILE A 69 2.51 -0.63 -10.82
N SER A 70 3.56 -1.32 -11.23
CA SER A 70 3.66 -2.77 -11.10
C SER A 70 4.98 -3.17 -10.45
N VAL A 71 4.88 -3.80 -9.28
CA VAL A 71 5.98 -4.20 -8.41
C VAL A 71 5.98 -5.70 -8.27
N SER A 72 7.08 -6.38 -8.61
CA SER A 72 7.17 -7.84 -8.45
C SER A 72 5.98 -8.60 -9.06
N SER A 73 5.51 -8.16 -10.24
CA SER A 73 4.31 -8.68 -10.93
C SER A 73 2.95 -8.43 -10.26
N VAL A 74 2.91 -7.62 -9.20
CA VAL A 74 1.68 -7.13 -8.57
C VAL A 74 1.40 -5.71 -9.07
N LYS A 75 0.21 -5.50 -9.60
CA LYS A 75 -0.25 -4.18 -10.03
C LYS A 75 -0.91 -3.46 -8.85
N TYR A 76 -0.57 -2.18 -8.68
CA TYR A 76 -1.19 -1.27 -7.72
C TYR A 76 -1.78 -0.10 -8.48
N GLU A 77 -3.04 0.20 -8.23
CA GLU A 77 -3.77 1.31 -8.83
C GLU A 77 -4.40 2.18 -7.74
N LEU A 78 -4.70 3.44 -8.08
CA LEU A 78 -5.45 4.30 -7.16
C LEU A 78 -6.79 3.66 -6.81
N GLU A 79 -7.23 3.86 -5.57
CA GLU A 79 -8.42 3.29 -4.96
C GLU A 79 -8.39 1.78 -4.70
N ASP A 80 -7.35 1.04 -5.13
CA ASP A 80 -7.17 -0.36 -4.72
C ASP A 80 -7.09 -0.47 -3.19
N VAL A 81 -7.65 -1.57 -2.67
CA VAL A 81 -7.69 -1.87 -1.24
C VAL A 81 -6.97 -3.18 -0.94
N PHE A 82 -6.05 -3.16 0.01
CA PHE A 82 -5.27 -4.34 0.41
C PHE A 82 -5.41 -4.62 1.90
N VAL A 83 -5.28 -5.89 2.30
CA VAL A 83 -5.14 -6.25 3.71
C VAL A 83 -3.70 -5.98 4.15
N VAL A 84 -3.53 -5.16 5.17
CA VAL A 84 -2.19 -4.74 5.66
C VAL A 84 -1.90 -5.19 7.09
N GLY A 85 -2.89 -5.74 7.78
CA GLY A 85 -2.76 -6.14 9.17
C GLY A 85 -3.97 -6.93 9.63
N HIS A 86 -3.90 -7.43 10.86
CA HIS A 86 -5.06 -7.98 11.56
C HIS A 86 -5.13 -7.41 12.98
N VAL A 87 -6.35 -7.15 13.43
CA VAL A 87 -6.70 -6.74 14.79
C VAL A 87 -7.09 -7.98 15.59
N HIS A 88 -6.49 -8.13 16.77
CA HIS A 88 -6.83 -9.12 17.80
C HIS A 88 -6.56 -10.59 17.39
N THR A 89 -6.85 -11.50 18.33
CA THR A 89 -6.68 -12.95 18.16
C THR A 89 -7.59 -13.57 17.12
N GLU A 90 -8.71 -12.91 16.79
CA GLU A 90 -9.70 -13.38 15.81
C GLU A 90 -9.33 -13.05 14.35
N ALA A 91 -8.15 -12.49 14.12
CA ALA A 91 -7.64 -12.15 12.80
C ALA A 91 -8.60 -11.25 11.98
N ILE A 92 -9.13 -10.18 12.60
CA ILE A 92 -9.99 -9.22 11.91
C ILE A 92 -9.11 -8.34 10.99
N PRO A 93 -9.32 -8.31 9.67
CA PRO A 93 -8.42 -7.62 8.74
C PRO A 93 -8.47 -6.10 8.87
N ILE A 94 -7.29 -5.46 8.80
CA ILE A 94 -7.15 -4.01 8.60
C ILE A 94 -6.87 -3.78 7.13
N PHE A 95 -7.59 -2.84 6.53
CA PHE A 95 -7.45 -2.54 5.12
C PHE A 95 -6.73 -1.21 4.90
N PHE A 96 -6.05 -1.10 3.78
CA PHE A 96 -5.41 0.13 3.32
C PHE A 96 -5.90 0.45 1.91
N LYS A 97 -6.37 1.69 1.72
CA LYS A 97 -6.87 2.18 0.44
C LYS A 97 -5.92 3.19 -0.17
N ILE A 98 -5.43 2.91 -1.37
CA ILE A 98 -4.48 3.77 -2.09
C ILE A 98 -5.16 5.05 -2.57
N LYS A 99 -4.55 6.21 -2.32
CA LYS A 99 -5.03 7.52 -2.78
C LYS A 99 -4.01 8.26 -3.65
N TYR A 100 -2.72 8.02 -3.40
CA TYR A 100 -1.62 8.52 -4.21
C TYR A 100 -0.56 7.43 -4.37
N ILE A 101 0.10 7.45 -5.53
CA ILE A 101 1.32 6.68 -5.78
C ILE A 101 2.37 7.70 -6.19
N LEU A 102 3.39 7.86 -5.37
CA LEU A 102 4.39 8.91 -5.50
C LEU A 102 5.78 8.29 -5.69
N ASN A 103 6.59 8.90 -6.55
CA ASN A 103 8.02 8.66 -6.58
C ASN A 103 8.73 9.77 -5.79
N VAL A 104 9.48 9.37 -4.77
CA VAL A 104 10.33 10.24 -3.94
C VAL A 104 11.76 9.74 -4.05
N ASP A 105 12.63 10.48 -4.75
CA ASP A 105 14.04 10.10 -4.99
C ASP A 105 14.23 8.66 -5.40
N THR A 106 13.52 8.23 -6.46
CA THR A 106 13.53 6.87 -7.02
C THR A 106 12.78 5.80 -6.21
N CYS A 107 12.28 6.13 -5.01
CA CYS A 107 11.45 5.24 -4.20
C CYS A 107 9.96 5.44 -4.51
N TRP A 108 9.29 4.37 -4.92
CA TRP A 108 7.83 4.37 -5.02
C TRP A 108 7.19 4.14 -3.65
N VAL A 109 6.22 4.99 -3.30
CA VAL A 109 5.45 4.89 -2.07
C VAL A 109 3.95 4.98 -2.38
N LEU A 110 3.19 4.10 -1.75
CA LEU A 110 1.73 4.12 -1.75
C LEU A 110 1.28 4.97 -0.57
N CYS A 111 0.56 6.05 -0.84
CA CYS A 111 -0.01 6.90 0.19
C CYS A 111 -1.52 6.72 0.21
N GLY A 112 -2.09 6.48 1.39
CA GLY A 112 -3.49 6.12 1.49
C GLY A 112 -4.05 6.29 2.90
N LYS A 113 -5.25 5.74 3.07
CA LYS A 113 -5.99 5.76 4.33
C LYS A 113 -6.26 4.34 4.79
N LEU A 114 -6.26 4.12 6.10
CA LEU A 114 -6.75 2.85 6.64
C LEU A 114 -8.26 2.81 6.56
N LEU A 115 -8.81 1.63 6.29
CA LEU A 115 -10.21 1.33 6.50
C LEU A 115 -10.31 0.39 7.69
N LEU A 116 -10.90 0.88 8.76
CA LEU A 116 -11.01 0.16 10.02
C LEU A 116 -12.33 -0.63 10.04
N PRO A 117 -12.30 -1.95 10.25
CA PRO A 117 -13.50 -2.77 10.30
C PRO A 117 -14.33 -2.43 11.54
N HIS A 118 -15.65 -2.38 11.36
CA HIS A 118 -16.63 -2.20 12.43
C HIS A 118 -17.45 -3.45 12.68
N THR A 119 -18.05 -3.98 11.63
CA THR A 119 -18.97 -5.10 11.73
C THR A 119 -18.87 -5.94 10.47
N TYR A 120 -18.88 -7.25 10.64
CA TYR A 120 -18.91 -8.19 9.53
C TYR A 120 -20.36 -8.52 9.18
N GLU A 121 -20.74 -8.25 7.94
CA GLU A 121 -22.08 -8.52 7.42
C GLU A 121 -22.07 -9.79 6.56
N CYS A 122 -22.54 -10.90 7.13
CA CYS A 122 -22.48 -12.20 6.48
C CYS A 122 -23.27 -12.28 5.16
N HIS A 123 -24.37 -11.53 5.03
CA HIS A 123 -25.18 -11.49 3.81
C HIS A 123 -24.40 -10.91 2.61
N PHE A 124 -23.50 -9.97 2.89
CA PHE A 124 -22.67 -9.34 1.88
C PHE A 124 -21.28 -9.96 1.78
N HIS A 125 -20.93 -10.84 2.73
CA HIS A 125 -19.60 -11.41 2.84
C HIS A 125 -18.51 -10.32 2.90
N ALA A 126 -18.77 -9.28 3.70
CA ALA A 126 -18.00 -8.05 3.70
C ALA A 126 -17.93 -7.41 5.10
N TYR A 127 -16.89 -6.60 5.31
CA TYR A 127 -16.79 -5.75 6.49
C TYR A 127 -17.37 -4.37 6.17
N GLN A 128 -18.27 -3.89 7.02
CA GLN A 128 -18.52 -2.46 7.14
C GLN A 128 -17.27 -1.80 7.72
N VAL A 129 -16.79 -0.74 7.10
CA VAL A 129 -15.57 -0.03 7.49
C VAL A 129 -15.79 1.46 7.66
N ALA A 130 -14.98 2.11 8.49
CA ALA A 130 -14.78 3.56 8.44
C ALA A 130 -13.41 3.90 7.91
N VAL A 131 -13.32 5.04 7.23
CA VAL A 131 -12.05 5.60 6.77
C VAL A 131 -11.39 6.30 7.96
N ASP A 132 -10.17 5.90 8.26
CA ASP A 132 -9.35 6.59 9.25
C ASP A 132 -8.84 7.93 8.71
N ASN A 133 -8.65 8.90 9.61
CA ASN A 133 -8.27 10.25 9.21
C ASN A 133 -6.78 10.38 8.92
N ASP A 134 -5.93 9.48 9.39
CA ASP A 134 -4.49 9.60 9.26
C ASP A 134 -3.99 9.14 7.88
N TRP A 135 -2.96 9.80 7.37
CA TRP A 135 -2.27 9.36 6.16
C TRP A 135 -1.23 8.31 6.51
N ILE A 136 -1.36 7.15 5.89
CA ILE A 136 -0.40 6.05 6.03
C ILE A 136 0.38 5.89 4.73
N LEU A 137 1.67 5.61 4.90
CA LEU A 137 2.62 5.36 3.82
C LEU A 137 3.01 3.89 3.84
N PHE A 138 2.80 3.22 2.71
CA PHE A 138 3.17 1.83 2.49
C PHE A 138 4.14 1.72 1.33
N ASN A 139 5.17 0.90 1.50
CA ASN A 139 5.97 0.45 0.37
C ASN A 139 5.23 -0.71 -0.30
N PRO A 140 5.14 -0.75 -1.63
CA PRO A 140 4.62 -1.92 -2.33
C PRO A 140 5.34 -3.20 -1.91
N GLY A 141 4.61 -4.32 -1.77
CA GLY A 141 5.13 -5.59 -1.28
C GLY A 141 5.06 -5.79 0.24
N ASN A 142 4.57 -4.79 0.99
CA ASN A 142 4.36 -4.89 2.44
C ASN A 142 2.93 -5.31 2.82
N GLU A 143 2.02 -5.42 1.85
CA GLU A 143 0.68 -5.98 2.04
C GLU A 143 0.74 -7.45 2.49
N LEU A 144 -0.29 -7.90 3.20
CA LEU A 144 -0.41 -9.30 3.63
C LEU A 144 -0.95 -10.21 2.52
N ASP A 145 -1.76 -9.65 1.62
CA ASP A 145 -2.30 -10.32 0.43
C ASP A 145 -2.11 -9.39 -0.77
N PHE A 146 -1.57 -9.93 -1.86
CA PHE A 146 -1.31 -9.21 -3.10
C PHE A 146 -2.57 -8.95 -3.94
N GLN A 147 -3.71 -9.52 -3.56
CA GLN A 147 -4.97 -9.35 -4.28
C GLN A 147 -5.74 -8.14 -3.76
N ALA A 148 -5.96 -7.16 -4.63
CA ALA A 148 -6.83 -6.03 -4.33
C ALA A 148 -8.28 -6.49 -4.07
N LEU A 149 -8.90 -5.87 -3.07
CA LEU A 149 -10.29 -6.09 -2.65
C LEU A 149 -11.18 -4.97 -3.18
N ASP A 150 -12.45 -5.32 -3.44
CA ASP A 150 -13.45 -4.35 -3.88
C ASP A 150 -14.04 -3.57 -2.71
N THR A 151 -14.41 -2.32 -2.99
CA THR A 151 -15.17 -1.47 -2.07
C THR A 151 -16.45 -0.98 -2.71
N TYR A 152 -17.52 -0.90 -1.92
CA TYR A 152 -18.82 -0.44 -2.39
C TYR A 152 -19.61 0.21 -1.25
N LEU A 153 -20.65 0.98 -1.62
CA LEU A 153 -21.52 1.69 -0.68
C LEU A 153 -22.91 1.05 -0.67
N VAL A 154 -23.47 0.85 0.51
CA VAL A 154 -24.89 0.48 0.71
C VAL A 154 -25.45 1.38 1.81
N ASP A 155 -26.52 2.11 1.51
CA ASP A 155 -27.15 3.04 2.45
C ASP A 155 -26.15 3.98 3.16
N ASP A 156 -25.26 4.60 2.37
CA ASP A 156 -24.17 5.48 2.82
C ASP A 156 -23.09 4.82 3.72
N ARG A 157 -23.10 3.50 3.85
CA ARG A 157 -22.08 2.73 4.58
C ARG A 157 -21.08 2.11 3.61
N LEU A 158 -19.80 2.28 3.92
CA LEU A 158 -18.70 1.72 3.13
C LEU A 158 -18.42 0.28 3.54
N PHE A 159 -18.29 -0.59 2.54
CA PHE A 159 -17.97 -2.00 2.71
C PHE A 159 -16.72 -2.37 1.94
N VAL A 160 -15.98 -3.35 2.49
CA VAL A 160 -14.89 -4.06 1.82
C VAL A 160 -15.27 -5.53 1.71
N SER A 161 -15.44 -6.04 0.49
CA SER A 161 -15.76 -7.45 0.27
C SER A 161 -14.55 -8.33 0.51
N LEU A 162 -14.75 -9.47 1.17
CA LEU A 162 -13.73 -10.52 1.24
C LEU A 162 -13.92 -11.49 0.07
N ARG A 163 -12.83 -12.06 -0.44
CA ARG A 163 -12.91 -13.06 -1.52
C ARG A 163 -13.25 -14.46 -1.01
N TYR A 164 -12.87 -14.78 0.23
CA TYR A 164 -13.02 -16.12 0.78
C TYR A 164 -14.05 -16.11 1.91
N SER A 165 -15.08 -16.95 1.78
CA SER A 165 -15.92 -17.38 2.91
C SER A 165 -15.05 -18.12 3.91
N VAL A 166 -15.02 -17.64 5.16
CA VAL A 166 -14.53 -18.44 6.28
C VAL A 166 -15.43 -19.68 6.43
#